data_AF-A0A6C0LKA5-F1
#
_entry.id   AF-A0A6C0LKA5-F1
#
_cell.length_a   1.000
_cell.length_b   1.000
_cell.length_c   1.000
_cell.angle_alpha   90.00
_cell.angle_beta   90.00
_cell.angle_gamma   90.00
#
_symmetry.space_group_name_H-M   'P 1'
#
loop_
_entity.id
_entity.type
_entity.pdbx_description
1 polymer ?
#
loop_
_entity_poly.entity_id
_entity_poly.type
_entity_poly.pdbx_seq_one_letter_code
_entity_poly.pdbx_strand_id
1 'polypeptide(L)'
;MAEDILNDFKKLSETIDNTSVQYIDNISDITQGFKDIYVILEYKYQIFINILFLFIICGIFYVLYRDYIYRIASKMTRCTDITDIINYNINENDNSYIYNIYIVHVNNSNNIIKDFIVRFEYNFITEETGITYGEQKIIAPVLFSPTDNISKMKNAFYIFDLAEKKKKYIDYYEKSSGKVFFLDKKKMATKKYKYYITSNTDEKLRDEHSISLANFIKKYTYDDAINVDPIYNILYAIESKKNMEY
;
A
#
# COMPACT_ATOMS: atom_id res chain seq x y z
N MET A 1 -82.04 34.40 -62.21
CA MET A 1 -81.27 35.50 -61.58
C MET A 1 -81.26 35.43 -60.06
N ALA A 2 -82.41 35.51 -59.35
CA ALA A 2 -82.41 35.36 -57.88
C ALA A 2 -82.09 33.92 -57.41
N GLU A 3 -82.55 32.92 -58.17
CA GLU A 3 -82.35 31.50 -57.88
C GLU A 3 -80.91 31.04 -58.12
N ASP A 4 -80.25 31.57 -59.16
CA ASP A 4 -78.85 31.30 -59.47
C ASP A 4 -77.92 31.86 -58.38
N ILE A 5 -78.20 33.07 -57.90
CA ILE A 5 -77.44 33.70 -56.79
C ILE A 5 -77.57 32.86 -55.51
N LEU A 6 -78.77 32.37 -55.19
CA LEU A 6 -78.98 31.53 -54.00
C LEU A 6 -78.22 30.20 -54.09
N ASN A 7 -78.18 29.60 -55.28
CA ASN A 7 -77.47 28.35 -55.52
C ASN A 7 -75.94 28.54 -55.43
N ASP A 8 -75.42 29.66 -55.95
CA ASP A 8 -74.01 30.01 -55.83
C ASP A 8 -73.59 30.26 -54.37
N PHE A 9 -74.44 30.93 -53.58
CA PHE A 9 -74.20 31.11 -52.14
C PHE A 9 -74.19 29.79 -51.38
N LYS A 10 -75.10 28.87 -51.71
CA LYS A 10 -75.14 27.54 -51.09
C LYS A 10 -73.88 26.74 -51.40
N LYS A 11 -73.45 26.76 -52.66
CA LYS A 11 -72.22 26.08 -53.11
C LYS A 11 -70.97 26.70 -52.47
N LEU A 12 -70.93 28.02 -52.31
CA LEU A 12 -69.86 28.71 -51.59
C LEU A 12 -69.81 28.27 -50.11
N SER A 13 -70.96 28.21 -49.43
CA SER A 13 -71.06 27.76 -48.04
C SER A 13 -70.58 26.32 -47.88
N GLU A 14 -71.06 25.40 -48.72
CA GLU A 14 -70.64 23.98 -48.70
C GLU A 14 -69.13 23.84 -48.99
N THR A 15 -68.58 24.67 -49.88
CA THR A 15 -67.14 24.67 -50.17
C THR A 15 -66.33 25.16 -48.97
N ILE A 16 -66.78 26.21 -48.29
CA ILE A 16 -66.15 26.74 -47.08
C ILE A 16 -66.20 25.71 -45.95
N ASP A 17 -67.34 25.07 -45.72
CA ASP A 17 -67.52 24.05 -44.70
C ASP A 17 -66.58 22.85 -44.95
N ASN A 18 -66.58 22.30 -46.17
CA ASN A 18 -65.70 21.18 -46.54
C ASN A 18 -64.21 21.53 -46.40
N THR A 19 -63.83 22.75 -46.80
CA THR A 19 -62.45 23.21 -46.66
C THR A 19 -62.05 23.33 -45.19
N SER A 20 -62.94 23.86 -44.35
CA SER A 20 -62.70 24.00 -42.91
C SER A 20 -62.54 22.66 -42.19
N VAL A 21 -63.39 21.68 -42.52
CA VAL A 21 -63.32 20.31 -41.98
C VAL A 21 -61.99 19.66 -42.38
N GLN A 22 -61.58 19.79 -43.64
CA GLN A 22 -60.31 19.25 -44.11
C GLN A 22 -59.10 19.88 -43.39
N TYR A 23 -59.16 21.18 -43.06
CA TYR A 23 -58.10 21.82 -42.27
C TYR A 23 -58.08 21.32 -40.82
N ILE A 24 -59.24 21.09 -40.20
CA ILE A 24 -59.33 20.55 -38.83
C ILE A 24 -58.77 19.13 -38.77
N ASP A 25 -59.12 18.28 -39.73
CA ASP A 25 -58.64 16.90 -39.80
C ASP A 25 -57.10 16.86 -39.98
N ASN A 26 -56.56 17.69 -40.88
CA ASN A 26 -55.12 17.80 -41.06
C ASN A 26 -54.38 18.27 -39.78
N ILE A 27 -54.95 19.22 -39.04
CA ILE A 27 -54.36 19.69 -37.77
C ILE A 27 -54.44 18.59 -36.70
N SER A 28 -55.53 17.84 -36.66
CA SER A 28 -55.71 16.70 -35.75
C SER A 28 -54.66 15.61 -36.01
N ASP A 29 -54.46 15.24 -37.27
CA ASP A 29 -53.47 14.23 -37.67
C ASP A 29 -52.03 14.64 -37.32
N ILE A 30 -51.68 15.91 -37.56
CA ILE A 30 -50.37 16.46 -37.17
C ILE A 30 -50.20 16.41 -35.64
N THR A 31 -51.23 16.78 -34.89
CA THR A 31 -51.20 16.78 -33.42
C THR A 31 -51.03 15.37 -32.86
N GLN A 32 -51.71 14.39 -33.46
CA GLN A 32 -51.59 12.98 -33.09
C GLN A 32 -50.18 12.43 -33.41
N GLY A 33 -49.63 12.77 -34.58
CA GLY A 33 -48.26 12.42 -34.95
C GLY A 33 -47.21 12.97 -33.97
N PHE A 34 -47.37 14.20 -33.48
CA PHE A 34 -46.48 14.76 -32.45
C PHE A 34 -46.59 14.04 -31.11
N LYS A 35 -47.81 13.67 -30.70
CA LYS A 35 -48.05 12.91 -29.46
C LYS A 35 -47.39 11.54 -29.50
N ASP A 36 -47.52 10.83 -30.61
CA ASP A 36 -46.93 9.50 -30.76
C ASP A 36 -45.39 9.55 -30.75
N ILE A 37 -44.80 10.55 -31.40
CA ILE A 37 -43.35 10.79 -31.37
C ILE A 37 -42.88 11.06 -29.92
N TYR A 38 -43.61 11.88 -29.16
CA TYR A 38 -43.28 12.19 -27.77
C TYR A 38 -43.32 10.94 -26.88
N VAL A 39 -44.35 10.11 -27.01
CA VAL A 39 -44.47 8.85 -26.24
C VAL A 39 -43.33 7.88 -26.56
N ILE A 40 -42.94 7.77 -27.83
CA ILE A 40 -41.81 6.91 -28.24
C ILE A 40 -40.48 7.44 -27.66
N LEU A 41 -40.27 8.75 -27.65
CA LEU A 41 -39.10 9.40 -27.06
C LEU A 41 -39.02 9.16 -25.55
N GLU A 42 -40.14 9.30 -24.84
CA GLU A 42 -40.24 9.05 -23.40
C GLU A 42 -39.90 7.59 -23.07
N TYR A 43 -40.44 6.64 -23.82
CA TYR A 43 -40.16 5.21 -23.64
C TYR A 43 -38.67 4.86 -23.88
N LYS A 44 -38.07 5.42 -24.94
CA LYS A 44 -36.63 5.23 -25.22
C LYS A 44 -35.75 5.82 -24.11
N TYR A 45 -36.13 6.97 -23.58
CA TYR A 45 -35.42 7.61 -22.47
C TYR A 45 -35.48 6.74 -21.21
N GLN A 46 -36.65 6.20 -20.85
CA GLN A 46 -36.80 5.30 -19.71
C GLN A 46 -35.94 4.04 -19.84
N ILE A 47 -35.92 3.41 -21.03
CA ILE A 47 -35.04 2.25 -21.29
C ILE A 47 -33.57 2.61 -21.11
N PHE A 48 -33.14 3.75 -21.65
CA PHE A 48 -31.75 4.20 -21.52
C PHE A 48 -31.35 4.41 -20.05
N ILE A 49 -32.21 5.06 -19.25
CA ILE A 49 -31.96 5.26 -17.81
C ILE A 49 -31.91 3.93 -17.06
N ASN A 50 -32.78 2.98 -17.38
CA ASN A 50 -32.76 1.65 -16.76
C ASN A 50 -31.48 0.87 -17.09
N ILE A 51 -31.02 0.94 -18.35
CA ILE A 51 -29.75 0.33 -18.76
C ILE A 51 -28.58 1.00 -18.03
N LEU A 52 -28.56 2.33 -17.95
CA LEU A 52 -27.54 3.08 -17.22
C LEU A 52 -27.51 2.70 -15.74
N PHE A 53 -28.68 2.58 -15.11
CA PHE A 53 -28.82 2.15 -13.72
C PHE A 53 -28.26 0.73 -13.50
N LEU A 54 -28.53 -0.20 -14.42
CA LEU A 54 -27.97 -1.54 -14.38
C LEU A 54 -26.43 -1.51 -14.45
N PHE A 55 -25.85 -0.67 -15.31
CA PHE A 55 -24.39 -0.49 -15.37
C PHE A 55 -23.82 0.05 -14.06
N ILE A 56 -24.49 1.01 -13.42
CA ILE A 56 -24.08 1.56 -12.12
C ILE A 56 -24.10 0.46 -11.05
N ILE A 57 -25.18 -0.33 -10.98
CA ILE A 57 -25.29 -1.47 -10.04
C ILE A 57 -24.17 -2.48 -10.27
N CYS A 58 -23.93 -2.88 -11.52
CA CYS A 58 -22.85 -3.80 -11.86
C CYS A 58 -21.47 -3.23 -11.47
N GLY A 59 -21.26 -1.93 -11.67
CA GLY A 59 -20.04 -1.25 -11.23
C GLY A 59 -19.85 -1.25 -9.71
N ILE A 60 -20.91 -0.97 -8.95
CA ILE A 60 -20.89 -1.05 -7.48
C ILE A 60 -20.59 -2.47 -7.02
N PHE A 61 -21.27 -3.48 -7.57
CA PHE A 61 -20.99 -4.88 -7.25
C PHE A 61 -19.56 -5.29 -7.59
N TYR A 62 -19.03 -4.82 -8.72
CA TYR A 62 -17.64 -5.09 -9.08
C TYR A 62 -16.66 -4.50 -8.07
N VAL A 63 -16.84 -3.24 -7.65
CA VAL A 63 -15.99 -2.60 -6.65
C VAL A 63 -16.09 -3.31 -5.30
N LEU A 64 -17.31 -3.64 -4.85
CA LEU A 64 -17.53 -4.36 -3.59
C LEU A 64 -16.96 -5.77 -3.61
N TYR A 65 -17.15 -6.50 -4.70
CA TYR A 65 -16.59 -7.84 -4.89
C TYR A 65 -15.07 -7.78 -4.85
N ARG A 66 -14.48 -6.82 -5.56
CA ARG A 66 -13.04 -6.59 -5.56
C ARG A 66 -12.54 -6.34 -4.14
N ASP A 67 -13.09 -5.36 -3.44
CA ASP A 67 -12.70 -5.02 -2.06
C ASP A 67 -12.82 -6.23 -1.11
N TYR A 68 -13.92 -6.98 -1.22
CA TYR A 68 -14.15 -8.18 -0.42
C TYR A 68 -13.08 -9.26 -0.63
N ILE A 69 -12.77 -9.59 -1.90
CA ILE A 69 -11.78 -10.61 -2.24
C ILE A 69 -10.38 -10.17 -1.81
N TYR A 70 -9.98 -8.92 -2.08
CA TYR A 70 -8.67 -8.42 -1.67
C TYR A 70 -8.50 -8.40 -0.15
N ARG A 71 -9.55 -8.03 0.60
CA ARG A 71 -9.53 -8.07 2.06
C ARG A 71 -9.37 -9.48 2.60
N ILE A 72 -10.03 -10.48 2.01
CA ILE A 72 -9.91 -11.88 2.42
C ILE A 72 -8.52 -12.43 2.07
N ALA A 73 -8.05 -12.18 0.85
CA ALA A 73 -6.73 -12.60 0.42
C ALA A 73 -5.65 -12.03 1.36
N SER A 74 -5.70 -10.73 1.66
CA SER A 74 -4.77 -10.09 2.60
C SER A 74 -4.80 -10.72 3.99
N LYS A 75 -5.98 -11.04 4.53
CA LYS A 75 -6.09 -11.73 5.82
C LYS A 75 -5.51 -13.14 5.78
N MET A 76 -5.83 -13.92 4.74
CA MET A 76 -5.31 -15.29 4.59
C MET A 76 -3.79 -15.28 4.45
N THR A 77 -3.23 -14.43 3.60
CA THR A 77 -1.77 -14.30 3.44
C THR A 77 -1.09 -13.95 4.75
N ARG A 78 -1.63 -12.99 5.51
CA ARG A 78 -1.04 -12.59 6.79
C ARG A 78 -1.13 -13.69 7.85
N CYS A 79 -2.20 -14.49 7.87
CA CYS A 79 -2.29 -15.66 8.76
C CYS A 79 -1.26 -16.73 8.39
N THR A 80 -1.04 -16.97 7.08
CA THR A 80 0.01 -17.87 6.61
C THR A 80 1.38 -17.35 7.02
N ASP A 81 1.70 -16.08 6.76
CA ASP A 81 2.97 -15.46 7.15
C ASP A 81 3.22 -15.60 8.66
N ILE A 82 2.19 -15.34 9.49
CA ILE A 82 2.29 -15.51 10.95
C ILE A 82 2.61 -16.97 11.31
N THR A 83 1.93 -17.92 10.69
CA THR A 83 2.13 -19.35 10.97
C THR A 83 3.53 -19.80 10.55
N ASP A 84 4.01 -19.34 9.40
CA ASP A 84 5.34 -19.65 8.88
C ASP A 84 6.44 -19.05 9.77
N ILE A 85 6.28 -17.81 10.24
CA ILE A 85 7.18 -17.20 11.22
C ILE A 85 7.22 -18.00 12.53
N ILE A 86 6.07 -18.45 13.04
CA ILE A 86 6.01 -19.27 14.26
C ILE A 86 6.77 -20.58 14.05
N ASN A 87 6.44 -21.31 12.99
CA ASN A 87 7.05 -22.60 12.67
C ASN A 87 8.56 -22.48 12.47
N TYR A 88 9.00 -21.44 11.75
CA TYR A 88 10.41 -21.19 11.52
C TYR A 88 11.14 -20.91 12.84
N ASN A 89 10.58 -20.05 13.69
CA ASN A 89 11.24 -19.73 14.94
C ASN A 89 11.34 -20.94 15.88
N ILE A 90 10.30 -21.76 15.94
CA ILE A 90 10.31 -22.99 16.75
C ILE A 90 11.36 -23.98 16.25
N ASN A 91 11.46 -24.18 14.93
CA ASN A 91 12.27 -25.25 14.36
C ASN A 91 13.70 -24.85 13.98
N GLU A 92 13.94 -23.59 13.63
CA GLU A 92 15.20 -23.12 13.01
C GLU A 92 15.81 -21.88 13.68
N ASN A 93 15.12 -21.19 14.60
CA ASN A 93 15.67 -20.01 15.31
C ASN A 93 15.68 -20.19 16.84
N ASP A 94 15.93 -21.42 17.31
CA ASP A 94 16.08 -21.76 18.72
C ASP A 94 14.89 -21.30 19.61
N ASN A 95 13.71 -21.14 19.02
CA ASN A 95 12.52 -20.56 19.66
C ASN A 95 12.75 -19.17 20.30
N SER A 96 13.79 -18.46 19.86
CA SER A 96 14.28 -17.23 20.51
C SER A 96 13.59 -15.98 20.00
N TYR A 97 13.14 -15.96 18.74
CA TYR A 97 12.69 -14.74 18.06
C TYR A 97 13.71 -13.59 18.17
N ILE A 98 15.00 -13.94 18.29
CA ILE A 98 16.11 -13.00 18.29
C ILE A 98 16.76 -13.06 16.92
N TYR A 99 16.95 -11.89 16.31
CA TYR A 99 17.54 -11.75 14.99
C TYR A 99 18.73 -10.83 15.04
N ASN A 100 19.88 -11.35 14.64
CA ASN A 100 21.13 -10.60 14.57
C ASN A 100 21.38 -10.15 13.13
N ILE A 101 21.55 -8.84 12.93
CA ILE A 101 21.84 -8.25 11.62
C ILE A 101 23.23 -7.66 11.65
N TYR A 102 24.14 -8.35 10.97
CA TYR A 102 25.54 -7.96 10.80
C TYR A 102 25.72 -7.12 9.55
N ILE A 103 26.33 -5.93 9.69
CA ILE A 103 26.81 -5.16 8.55
C ILE A 103 28.31 -5.34 8.39
N VAL A 104 28.72 -5.91 7.25
CA VAL A 104 30.10 -6.33 7.00
C VAL A 104 30.59 -5.78 5.67
N HIS A 105 31.86 -5.39 5.60
CA HIS A 105 32.49 -5.02 4.33
C HIS A 105 32.64 -6.27 3.43
N VAL A 106 32.40 -6.15 2.11
CA VAL A 106 32.42 -7.28 1.16
C VAL A 106 33.71 -8.09 1.18
N ASN A 107 34.85 -7.45 1.45
CA ASN A 107 36.15 -8.12 1.52
C ASN A 107 36.32 -9.02 2.76
N ASN A 108 35.45 -8.87 3.77
CA ASN A 108 35.55 -9.57 5.05
C ASN A 108 34.41 -10.59 5.23
N SER A 109 33.74 -11.00 4.15
CA SER A 109 32.56 -11.87 4.21
C SER A 109 32.82 -13.28 4.76
N ASN A 110 34.08 -13.68 4.91
CA ASN A 110 34.45 -15.01 5.37
C ASN A 110 34.30 -15.19 6.89
N ASN A 111 34.32 -14.10 7.67
CA ASN A 111 34.11 -14.15 9.11
C ASN A 111 33.23 -12.99 9.60
N ILE A 112 31.93 -13.11 9.35
CA ILE A 112 30.95 -12.07 9.67
C ILE A 112 30.89 -11.75 11.17
N ILE A 113 31.20 -12.71 12.04
CA ILE A 113 31.11 -12.56 13.51
C ILE A 113 32.30 -11.77 14.05
N LYS A 114 33.48 -11.80 13.39
CA LYS A 114 34.65 -11.05 13.84
C LYS A 114 34.84 -9.72 13.11
N ASP A 115 34.50 -9.66 11.83
CA ASP A 115 34.87 -8.55 10.96
C ASP A 115 33.70 -7.62 10.60
N PHE A 116 32.67 -7.56 11.45
CA PHE A 116 31.53 -6.66 11.29
C PHE A 116 31.85 -5.22 11.70
N ILE A 117 31.06 -4.28 11.19
CA ILE A 117 31.12 -2.86 11.53
C ILE A 117 30.17 -2.58 12.69
N VAL A 118 28.94 -3.05 12.54
CA VAL A 118 27.89 -2.96 13.54
C VAL A 118 27.01 -4.20 13.44
N ARG A 119 26.57 -4.69 14.59
CA ARG A 119 25.57 -5.73 14.76
C ARG A 119 24.36 -5.12 15.44
N PHE A 120 23.19 -5.36 14.87
CA PHE A 120 21.91 -5.05 15.50
C PHE A 120 21.26 -6.34 15.97
N GLU A 121 20.97 -6.44 17.25
CA GLU A 121 20.28 -7.55 17.87
C GLU A 121 18.83 -7.14 18.12
N TYR A 122 17.90 -7.70 17.36
CA TYR A 122 16.47 -7.47 17.51
C TYR A 122 15.88 -8.59 18.36
N ASN A 123 15.61 -8.30 19.63
CA ASN A 123 14.91 -9.23 20.51
C ASN A 123 13.41 -8.89 20.50
N PHE A 124 12.63 -9.67 19.77
CA PHE A 124 11.19 -9.43 19.66
C PHE A 124 10.40 -9.91 20.87
N ILE A 125 10.99 -10.73 21.76
CA ILE A 125 10.36 -11.17 23.00
C ILE A 125 10.38 -10.05 24.04
N THR A 126 11.54 -9.41 24.23
CA THR A 126 11.69 -8.28 25.15
C THR A 126 11.37 -6.93 24.50
N GLU A 127 11.19 -6.93 23.18
CA GLU A 127 11.00 -5.74 22.35
C GLU A 127 12.18 -4.74 22.45
N GLU A 128 13.40 -5.25 22.56
CA GLU A 128 14.61 -4.44 22.70
C GLU A 128 15.51 -4.54 21.46
N THR A 129 16.25 -3.46 21.19
CA THR A 129 17.24 -3.41 20.12
C THR A 129 18.64 -3.18 20.69
N GLY A 130 19.45 -4.23 20.68
CA GLY A 130 20.86 -4.20 21.04
C GLY A 130 21.73 -3.70 19.88
N ILE A 131 22.75 -2.90 20.19
CA ILE A 131 23.73 -2.41 19.21
C ILE A 131 25.11 -2.81 19.70
N THR A 132 25.86 -3.53 18.87
CA THR A 132 27.25 -3.89 19.14
C THR A 132 28.14 -3.37 18.02
N TYR A 133 29.24 -2.72 18.38
CA TYR A 133 30.20 -2.18 17.42
C TYR A 133 31.35 -3.15 17.19
N GLY A 134 31.82 -3.20 15.95
CA GLY A 134 33.04 -3.93 15.60
C GLY A 134 34.29 -3.25 16.13
N GLU A 135 35.44 -3.87 15.86
CA GLU A 135 36.73 -3.31 16.25
C GLU A 135 36.97 -1.90 15.68
N GLN A 136 37.69 -1.05 16.42
CA GLN A 136 37.88 0.36 16.05
C GLN A 136 38.48 0.52 14.65
N LYS A 137 39.40 -0.38 14.26
CA LYS A 137 40.02 -0.39 12.93
C LYS A 137 39.01 -0.60 11.78
N ILE A 138 37.90 -1.29 12.05
CA ILE A 138 36.88 -1.65 11.07
C ILE A 138 35.83 -0.55 10.96
N ILE A 139 35.41 0.02 12.10
CA ILE A 139 34.36 1.05 12.14
C ILE A 139 34.89 2.46 11.82
N ALA A 140 36.14 2.79 12.16
CA ALA A 140 36.70 4.14 11.98
C ALA A 140 36.51 4.76 10.57
N PRO A 141 36.67 4.02 9.45
CA PRO A 141 36.50 4.60 8.10
C PRO A 141 35.09 5.13 7.82
N VAL A 142 34.07 4.59 8.51
CA VAL A 142 32.67 4.95 8.33
C VAL A 142 32.15 5.94 9.38
N LEU A 143 32.97 6.28 10.38
CA LEU A 143 32.63 7.28 11.38
C LEU A 143 32.76 8.70 10.82
N PHE A 144 31.93 9.59 11.34
CA PHE A 144 32.09 11.03 11.22
C PHE A 144 31.73 11.71 12.54
N SER A 145 32.44 12.79 12.87
CA SER A 145 32.06 13.67 13.97
C SER A 145 31.36 14.88 13.37
N PRO A 146 30.13 15.17 13.78
CA PRO A 146 29.39 16.25 13.15
C PRO A 146 29.66 17.59 13.83
N THR A 147 29.83 18.63 13.02
CA THR A 147 30.24 19.96 13.48
C THR A 147 29.13 20.73 14.20
N ASP A 148 27.85 20.56 13.80
CA ASP A 148 26.69 21.30 14.36
C ASP A 148 25.42 20.45 14.43
N ASN A 149 24.56 20.65 15.45
CA ASN A 149 23.37 19.83 15.79
C ASN A 149 22.44 19.49 14.61
N ILE A 150 22.18 20.43 13.71
CA ILE A 150 21.26 20.26 12.57
C ILE A 150 21.93 19.50 11.41
N SER A 151 23.25 19.65 11.25
CA SER A 151 24.06 18.90 10.29
C SER A 151 24.30 17.46 10.78
N LYS A 152 24.34 17.22 12.11
CA LYS A 152 24.62 15.90 12.73
C LYS A 152 23.75 14.78 12.20
N MET A 153 22.46 15.07 11.99
CA MET A 153 21.47 14.02 11.79
C MET A 153 21.16 13.71 10.33
N LYS A 154 21.58 14.55 9.37
CA LYS A 154 21.20 14.36 7.96
C LYS A 154 21.86 13.13 7.34
N ASN A 155 23.13 12.89 7.69
CA ASN A 155 23.92 11.77 7.17
C ASN A 155 24.10 10.63 8.21
N ALA A 156 23.61 10.79 9.43
CA ALA A 156 23.71 9.76 10.45
C ALA A 156 22.90 8.53 10.05
N PHE A 157 23.49 7.36 10.27
CA PHE A 157 22.83 6.07 10.18
C PHE A 157 21.78 5.97 11.29
N TYR A 158 20.64 5.39 10.98
CA TYR A 158 19.57 5.15 11.93
C TYR A 158 18.86 3.84 11.63
N ILE A 159 18.22 3.28 12.65
CA ILE A 159 17.45 2.04 12.58
C ILE A 159 16.07 2.23 13.20
N PHE A 160 15.21 1.24 13.02
CA PHE A 160 13.96 1.14 13.76
C PHE A 160 14.25 0.57 15.15
N ASP A 161 13.89 1.28 16.21
CA ASP A 161 14.05 0.80 17.59
C ASP A 161 12.79 0.05 18.03
N LEU A 162 12.95 -1.19 18.50
CA LEU A 162 11.82 -2.01 18.93
C LEU A 162 11.14 -1.47 20.19
N ALA A 163 11.87 -0.82 21.10
CA ALA A 163 11.31 -0.36 22.36
C ALA A 163 10.49 0.92 22.15
N GLU A 164 11.05 1.89 21.42
CA GLU A 164 10.41 3.17 21.18
C GLU A 164 9.50 3.18 19.93
N LYS A 165 9.50 2.10 19.14
CA LYS A 165 8.77 1.96 17.86
C LYS A 165 8.99 3.11 16.88
N LYS A 166 10.19 3.70 16.92
CA LYS A 166 10.55 4.86 16.11
C LYS A 166 12.02 4.80 15.71
N LYS A 167 12.40 5.78 14.91
CA LYS A 167 13.76 5.98 14.45
C LYS A 167 14.73 6.26 15.61
N LYS A 168 15.85 5.52 15.61
CA LYS A 168 16.98 5.70 16.53
C LYS A 168 18.28 5.87 15.76
N TYR A 169 18.99 6.96 16.04
CA TYR A 169 20.30 7.23 15.45
C TYR A 169 21.38 6.38 16.11
N ILE A 170 22.36 5.95 15.32
CA ILE A 170 23.45 5.11 15.80
C ILE A 170 24.67 5.97 16.13
N ASP A 171 24.97 6.09 17.42
CA ASP A 171 26.07 6.87 17.97
C ASP A 171 27.18 5.99 18.56
N TYR A 172 28.42 6.33 18.25
CA TYR A 172 29.61 5.64 18.71
C TYR A 172 30.38 6.52 19.67
N TYR A 173 30.43 6.14 20.95
CA TYR A 173 31.23 6.85 21.95
C TYR A 173 32.65 6.28 22.03
N GLU A 174 33.63 7.07 21.58
CA GLU A 174 35.04 6.69 21.65
C GLU A 174 35.62 7.06 23.02
N LYS A 175 35.82 6.06 23.89
CA LYS A 175 36.32 6.27 25.27
C LYS A 175 37.67 6.97 25.34
N SER A 176 38.56 6.75 24.36
CA SER A 176 39.92 7.32 24.36
C SER A 176 39.94 8.83 24.07
N SER A 177 39.03 9.32 23.23
CA SER A 177 38.96 10.74 22.86
C SER A 177 37.84 11.50 23.58
N GLY A 178 36.90 10.78 24.24
CA GLY A 178 35.72 11.37 24.87
C GLY A 178 34.72 11.94 23.87
N LYS A 179 34.84 11.60 22.58
CA LYS A 179 34.01 12.14 21.51
C LYS A 179 32.93 11.16 21.08
N VAL A 180 31.78 11.72 20.69
CA VAL A 180 30.69 10.98 20.04
C VAL A 180 30.81 11.12 18.53
N PHE A 181 30.79 9.99 17.86
CA PHE A 181 30.79 9.86 16.41
C PHE A 181 29.46 9.24 15.96
N PHE A 182 29.15 9.38 14.68
CA PHE A 182 28.03 8.70 14.04
C PHE A 182 28.52 7.89 12.85
N LEU A 183 27.78 6.83 12.53
CA LEU A 183 27.99 6.10 11.27
C LEU A 183 27.45 6.90 10.10
N ASP A 184 28.25 7.08 9.05
CA ASP A 184 27.85 7.79 7.84
C ASP A 184 27.00 6.87 6.93
N LYS A 185 25.70 7.14 6.85
CA LYS A 185 24.77 6.36 6.03
C LYS A 185 25.15 6.36 4.55
N LYS A 186 25.75 7.44 4.02
CA LYS A 186 26.15 7.53 2.60
C LYS A 186 27.34 6.62 2.31
N LYS A 187 28.32 6.55 3.23
CA LYS A 187 29.42 5.59 3.10
C LYS A 187 28.88 4.15 3.15
N MET A 188 27.94 3.89 4.05
CA MET A 188 27.30 2.58 4.20
C MET A 188 26.37 2.17 3.05
N ALA A 189 25.91 3.12 2.21
CA ALA A 189 24.98 2.86 1.09
C ALA A 189 25.64 2.17 -0.12
N THR A 190 26.96 2.02 -0.10
CA THR A 190 27.69 1.45 -1.24
C THR A 190 27.55 -0.06 -1.31
N LYS A 191 27.75 -0.63 -2.52
CA LYS A 191 27.82 -2.10 -2.73
C LYS A 191 28.96 -2.77 -1.94
N LYS A 192 29.80 -1.99 -1.25
CA LYS A 192 30.90 -2.45 -0.41
C LYS A 192 30.43 -3.03 0.92
N TYR A 193 29.17 -2.82 1.32
CA TYR A 193 28.64 -3.34 2.58
C TYR A 193 27.47 -4.30 2.33
N LYS A 194 27.50 -5.44 3.03
CA LYS A 194 26.48 -6.49 2.99
C LYS A 194 25.84 -6.64 4.37
N TYR A 195 24.56 -6.99 4.36
CA TYR A 195 23.75 -7.24 5.53
C TYR A 195 23.57 -8.76 5.61
N TYR A 196 23.96 -9.35 6.72
CA TYR A 196 23.77 -10.77 7.00
C TYR A 196 22.84 -10.91 8.19
N ILE A 197 21.85 -11.78 8.07
CA ILE A 197 20.94 -12.09 9.17
C ILE A 197 21.24 -13.47 9.73
N THR A 198 21.26 -13.57 11.06
CA THR A 198 21.54 -14.79 11.80
C THR A 198 20.61 -14.92 13.00
N SER A 199 20.54 -16.14 13.54
CA SER A 199 19.88 -16.46 14.81
C SER A 199 20.61 -15.84 16.00
N ASN A 200 20.07 -16.06 17.19
CA ASN A 200 20.75 -15.78 18.45
C ASN A 200 22.11 -16.47 18.60
N THR A 201 22.25 -17.65 18.00
CA THR A 201 23.46 -18.50 18.02
C THR A 201 24.42 -18.21 16.87
N ASP A 202 24.21 -17.10 16.15
CA ASP A 202 24.97 -16.68 14.97
C ASP A 202 24.89 -17.64 13.76
N GLU A 203 23.91 -18.54 13.75
CA GLU A 203 23.63 -19.38 12.59
C GLU A 203 22.89 -18.59 11.51
N LYS A 204 23.30 -18.74 10.25
CA LYS A 204 22.75 -17.96 9.15
C LYS A 204 21.32 -18.36 8.82
N LEU A 205 20.39 -17.42 8.97
CA LEU A 205 18.98 -17.60 8.60
C LEU A 205 18.79 -17.36 7.09
N ARG A 206 17.87 -18.11 6.48
CA ARG A 206 17.65 -18.11 5.01
C ARG A 206 16.18 -18.08 4.61
N ASP A 207 15.26 -18.08 5.56
CA ASP A 207 13.84 -17.97 5.27
C ASP A 207 13.46 -16.58 4.75
N GLU A 208 12.31 -16.54 4.08
CA GLU A 208 11.78 -15.34 3.45
C GLU A 208 11.54 -14.21 4.46
N HIS A 209 11.08 -14.52 5.67
CA HIS A 209 10.75 -13.52 6.68
C HIS A 209 12.00 -12.88 7.29
N SER A 210 13.02 -13.66 7.62
CA SER A 210 14.34 -13.16 8.03
C SER A 210 14.98 -12.30 6.94
N ILE A 211 14.93 -12.75 5.68
CA ILE A 211 15.45 -11.97 4.55
C ILE A 211 14.66 -10.67 4.39
N SER A 212 13.33 -10.71 4.56
CA SER A 212 12.47 -9.53 4.54
C SER A 212 12.83 -8.54 5.65
N LEU A 213 13.07 -9.02 6.88
CA LEU A 213 13.53 -8.21 8.00
C LEU A 213 14.89 -7.54 7.71
N ALA A 214 15.87 -8.29 7.22
CA ALA A 214 17.19 -7.75 6.87
C ALA A 214 17.09 -6.66 5.79
N ASN A 215 16.23 -6.88 4.79
CA ASN A 215 15.96 -5.91 3.73
C ASN A 215 15.23 -4.67 4.24
N PHE A 216 14.29 -4.83 5.17
CA PHE A 216 13.63 -3.74 5.87
C PHE A 216 14.66 -2.86 6.59
N ILE A 217 15.52 -3.43 7.44
CA ILE A 217 16.54 -2.67 8.18
C ILE A 217 17.49 -1.93 7.25
N LYS A 218 17.93 -2.58 6.17
CA LYS A 218 18.75 -1.95 5.14
C LYS A 218 18.06 -0.76 4.49
N LYS A 219 16.77 -0.87 4.15
CA LYS A 219 16.01 0.21 3.50
C LYS A 219 15.62 1.32 4.48
N TYR A 220 15.25 0.97 5.71
CA TYR A 220 14.77 1.90 6.73
C TYR A 220 15.80 2.99 7.02
N THR A 221 17.08 2.62 7.00
CA THR A 221 18.22 3.54 7.14
C THR A 221 18.19 4.72 6.15
N TYR A 222 17.58 4.54 4.97
CA TYR A 222 17.56 5.52 3.89
C TYR A 222 16.20 6.19 3.73
N ASP A 223 15.13 5.49 4.09
CA ASP A 223 13.74 5.91 3.96
C ASP A 223 12.95 5.40 5.16
N ASP A 224 12.54 6.31 6.05
CA ASP A 224 11.75 5.98 7.26
C ASP A 224 10.24 5.87 6.99
N ALA A 225 9.80 6.11 5.75
CA ALA A 225 8.41 5.94 5.32
C ALA A 225 8.11 4.55 4.73
N ILE A 226 9.08 3.62 4.77
CA ILE A 226 8.88 2.27 4.24
C ILE A 226 7.90 1.45 5.09
N ASN A 227 7.33 0.42 4.47
CA ASN A 227 6.44 -0.51 5.14
C ASN A 227 7.14 -1.25 6.29
N VAL A 228 6.55 -1.16 7.48
CA VAL A 228 6.99 -1.74 8.76
C VAL A 228 6.47 -3.16 9.01
N ASP A 229 5.70 -3.72 8.07
CA ASP A 229 5.14 -5.09 8.14
C ASP A 229 6.16 -6.17 8.55
N PRO A 230 7.43 -6.18 8.10
CA PRO A 230 8.39 -7.20 8.52
C PRO A 230 8.66 -7.23 10.03
N ILE A 231 8.56 -6.08 10.71
CA ILE A 231 8.67 -5.99 12.18
C ILE A 231 7.37 -6.49 12.82
N TYR A 232 6.24 -5.98 12.34
CA TYR A 232 4.95 -6.27 12.95
C TYR A 232 4.51 -7.72 12.77
N ASN A 233 4.79 -8.35 11.63
CA ASN A 233 4.46 -9.75 11.40
C ASN A 233 5.13 -10.68 12.43
N ILE A 234 6.37 -10.38 12.84
CA ILE A 234 7.07 -11.13 13.88
C ILE A 234 6.45 -10.87 15.26
N LEU A 235 6.11 -9.61 15.59
CA LEU A 235 5.42 -9.29 16.84
C LEU A 235 4.06 -9.99 16.95
N TYR A 236 3.27 -9.98 15.87
CA TYR A 236 1.98 -10.67 15.82
C TYR A 236 2.13 -12.20 15.86
N ALA A 237 3.20 -12.74 15.29
CA ALA A 237 3.51 -14.17 15.41
C ALA A 237 3.74 -14.59 16.86
N ILE A 238 4.49 -13.80 17.63
CA ILE A 238 4.70 -14.06 19.07
C ILE A 238 3.37 -13.99 19.84
N GLU A 239 2.56 -12.96 19.57
CA GLU A 239 1.25 -12.81 20.23
C GLU A 239 0.29 -13.95 19.89
N SER A 240 0.22 -14.33 18.60
CA SER A 240 -0.58 -15.46 18.12
C SER A 240 -0.13 -16.77 18.77
N LYS A 241 1.18 -17.02 18.86
CA LYS A 241 1.73 -18.20 19.54
C LYS A 241 1.31 -18.25 21.02
N LYS A 242 1.42 -17.13 21.75
CA LYS A 242 0.97 -17.06 23.15
C LYS A 242 -0.50 -17.46 23.29
N ASN A 243 -1.36 -16.99 22.39
CA ASN A 243 -2.80 -17.30 22.42
C ASN A 243 -3.14 -18.74 22.02
N MET A 244 -2.25 -19.46 21.32
CA MET A 244 -2.43 -20.89 20.99
C MET A 244 -2.03 -21.83 22.13
N GLU A 245 -1.20 -21.36 23.07
CA GLU A 245 -0.73 -22.14 24.22
C GLU A 245 -1.67 -22.07 25.45
N TYR A 246 -2.79 -21.32 25.36
CA TYR A 246 -3.89 -21.26 26.33
C TYR A 246 -5.13 -21.99 25.82
#